data_AF-A0A9J7LQP0-F1
#
_entry.id   AF-A0A9J7LQP0-F1
#
_cell.length_a   1.000
_cell.length_b   1.000
_cell.length_c   1.000
_cell.angle_alpha   90.00
_cell.angle_beta   90.00
_cell.angle_gamma   90.00
#
_symmetry.space_group_name_H-M   'P 1'
#
loop_
_entity.id
_entity.type
_entity.pdbx_description
1 polymer ?
#
loop_
_entity_poly.entity_id
_entity_poly.type
_entity_poly.pdbx_seq_one_letter_code
_entity_poly.pdbx_strand_id
1 'polypeptide(L)'
;MVGDLEIIKEITVKEINKFTNRRPLPGQGEIFDNSLLGLKDADWKRVRSAITPTFSSGKLKQMAAQIEHCAERLVASLAENQKKGTEFDMKQ
;
A
#
# COMPACT_ATOMS: atom_id res chain seq x y z
N MET A 1 -1.46 21.63 10.21
CA MET A 1 -2.16 20.32 10.26
C MET A 1 -3.62 20.60 9.96
N VAL A 2 -4.23 19.84 9.04
CA VAL A 2 -5.66 19.98 8.71
C VAL A 2 -6.40 18.84 9.41
N GLY A 3 -7.33 19.18 10.29
CA GLY A 3 -8.14 18.19 11.05
C GLY A 3 -9.64 18.24 10.74
N ASP A 4 -10.08 19.20 9.93
CA ASP A 4 -11.48 19.37 9.57
C ASP A 4 -11.86 18.49 8.37
N LEU A 5 -12.97 17.75 8.49
CA LEU A 5 -13.41 16.78 7.46
C LEU A 5 -13.85 17.45 6.16
N GLU A 6 -14.47 18.63 6.23
CA GLU A 6 -14.90 19.35 5.03
C GLU A 6 -13.68 19.83 4.25
N ILE A 7 -12.68 20.37 4.95
CA ILE A 7 -11.42 20.79 4.35
C ILE A 7 -10.65 19.59 3.77
N ILE A 8 -10.61 18.45 4.48
CA ILE A 8 -9.97 17.24 3.96
C ILE A 8 -10.65 16.77 2.66
N LYS A 9 -11.99 16.76 2.62
CA LYS A 9 -12.74 16.40 1.42
C LYS A 9 -12.50 17.39 0.28
N GLU A 10 -12.42 18.68 0.59
CA GLU A 10 -12.10 19.72 -0.38
C GLU A 10 -10.74 19.43 -1.03
N ILE A 11 -9.69 19.23 -0.24
CA ILE A 11 -8.32 19.01 -0.72
C ILE A 11 -8.16 17.66 -1.44
N THR A 12 -8.70 16.58 -0.88
CA THR A 12 -8.39 15.20 -1.32
C THR A 12 -9.35 14.66 -2.38
N VAL A 13 -10.50 15.30 -2.60
CA VAL A 13 -11.52 14.83 -3.55
C VAL A 13 -11.86 15.91 -4.57
N LYS A 14 -12.39 17.06 -4.12
CA LYS A 14 -12.88 18.10 -5.03
C LYS A 14 -11.74 18.79 -5.77
N GLU A 15 -10.69 19.14 -5.05
CA GLU A 15 -9.55 19.93 -5.52
C GLU A 15 -8.28 19.08 -5.67
N ILE A 16 -8.42 17.75 -5.82
CA ILE A 16 -7.28 16.84 -5.92
C ILE A 16 -6.30 17.22 -7.06
N ASN A 17 -6.81 17.81 -8.14
CA ASN A 17 -5.97 18.25 -9.27
C ASN A 17 -5.02 19.41 -8.87
N LYS A 18 -5.40 20.24 -7.88
CA LYS A 18 -4.54 21.29 -7.31
C LYS A 18 -3.52 20.72 -6.31
N PHE A 19 -3.84 19.58 -5.70
CA PHE A 19 -3.03 18.91 -4.67
C PHE A 19 -2.54 17.52 -5.13
N THR A 20 -2.06 17.43 -6.37
CA THR A 20 -1.72 16.15 -7.02
C THR A 20 -0.52 15.45 -6.37
N ASN A 21 0.50 16.23 -5.98
CA ASN A 21 1.80 15.68 -5.58
C ASN A 21 1.89 15.44 -4.06
N ARG A 22 2.51 14.32 -3.68
CA ARG A 22 2.82 14.01 -2.28
C ARG A 22 4.03 14.80 -1.81
N ARG A 23 4.13 14.97 -0.49
CA ARG A 23 5.34 15.53 0.15
C ARG A 23 6.55 14.66 -0.21
N PRO A 24 7.65 15.23 -0.71
CA PRO A 24 8.88 14.48 -0.93
C PRO A 24 9.39 13.86 0.37
N LEU A 25 9.83 12.61 0.30
CA LEU A 25 10.49 11.91 1.41
C LEU A 25 11.99 11.85 1.09
N PRO A 26 12.79 12.83 1.56
CA PRO A 26 14.21 12.86 1.26
C PRO A 26 14.91 11.63 1.83
N GLY A 27 15.91 11.11 1.11
CA GLY A 27 16.73 9.99 1.57
C GLY A 27 16.17 8.59 1.31
N GLN A 28 15.09 8.45 0.53
CA GLN A 28 14.55 7.14 0.14
C GLN A 28 15.22 6.54 -1.11
N GLY A 29 16.03 7.33 -1.82
CA GLY A 29 16.78 6.90 -3.00
C GLY A 29 15.95 6.83 -4.29
N GLU A 30 16.64 6.61 -5.40
CA GLU A 30 16.10 6.73 -6.75
C GLU A 30 14.93 5.77 -7.05
N ILE A 31 14.94 4.58 -6.44
CA ILE A 31 13.84 3.61 -6.59
C ILE A 31 12.54 4.17 -6.04
N PHE A 32 12.59 4.84 -4.89
CA PHE A 32 11.41 5.43 -4.29
C PHE A 32 10.92 6.64 -5.08
N ASP A 33 11.85 7.47 -5.57
CA ASP A 33 11.54 8.64 -6.39
C ASP A 33 10.79 8.25 -7.67
N ASN A 34 11.13 7.07 -8.24
CA ASN A 34 10.46 6.50 -9.41
C ASN A 34 9.23 5.62 -9.08
N SER A 35 8.88 5.47 -7.80
CA SER A 35 7.69 4.71 -7.38
C SER A 35 6.40 5.53 -7.57
N LEU A 36 5.24 4.86 -7.50
CA LEU A 36 3.93 5.54 -7.52
C LEU A 36 3.78 6.60 -6.41
N LEU A 37 4.54 6.51 -5.31
CA LEU A 37 4.50 7.49 -4.23
C LEU A 37 5.46 8.66 -4.44
N GLY A 38 6.49 8.50 -5.28
CA GLY A 38 7.50 9.51 -5.60
C GLY A 38 7.23 10.29 -6.89
N LEU A 39 6.64 9.63 -7.90
CA LEU A 39 6.28 10.24 -9.17
C LEU A 39 5.32 11.43 -8.98
N LYS A 40 5.42 12.39 -9.90
CA LYS A 40 4.66 13.64 -9.85
C LYS A 40 3.80 13.83 -11.10
N ASP A 41 2.75 14.64 -10.93
CA ASP A 41 1.93 15.21 -12.01
C ASP A 41 1.46 14.16 -13.04
N ALA A 42 1.81 14.35 -14.31
CA ALA A 42 1.38 13.51 -15.42
C ALA A 42 1.95 12.08 -15.34
N ASP A 43 3.19 11.92 -14.87
CA ASP A 43 3.82 10.60 -14.76
C ASP A 43 3.14 9.78 -13.66
N TRP A 44 2.85 10.42 -12.52
CA TRP A 44 2.04 9.80 -11.46
C TRP A 44 0.67 9.38 -11.99
N LYS A 45 -0.03 10.27 -12.70
CA LYS A 45 -1.35 9.98 -13.25
C LYS A 45 -1.31 8.82 -14.25
N ARG A 46 -0.29 8.77 -15.11
CA ARG A 46 -0.08 7.70 -16.10
C ARG A 46 0.14 6.35 -15.40
N VAL A 47 1.10 6.28 -14.48
CA VAL A 47 1.43 5.03 -13.77
C VAL A 47 0.27 4.57 -12.88
N ARG A 48 -0.39 5.49 -12.17
CA ARG A 48 -1.59 5.17 -11.37
C ARG A 48 -2.69 4.56 -12.22
N SER A 49 -2.96 5.14 -13.40
CA SER A 49 -4.01 4.64 -14.30
C SER A 49 -3.69 3.24 -14.82
N ALA A 50 -2.41 2.94 -15.06
CA ALA A 50 -1.96 1.61 -15.47
C ALA A 50 -2.05 0.56 -14.33
N ILE A 51 -1.75 0.93 -13.08
CA ILE A 51 -1.73 0.00 -11.94
C ILE A 51 -3.13 -0.26 -11.35
N THR A 52 -4.01 0.74 -11.34
CA THR A 52 -5.34 0.67 -10.70
C THR A 52 -6.15 -0.58 -11.09
N PRO A 53 -6.20 -1.02 -12.37
CA PRO A 53 -6.97 -2.20 -12.77
C PRO A 53 -6.52 -3.52 -12.12
N THR A 54 -5.25 -3.61 -11.70
CA THR A 54 -4.67 -4.80 -11.04
C THR A 54 -5.36 -5.10 -9.71
N PHE A 55 -5.95 -4.09 -9.06
CA PHE A 55 -6.67 -4.23 -7.79
C PHE A 55 -8.19 -4.15 -7.95
N SER A 56 -8.72 -4.49 -9.12
CA SER A 56 -10.17 -4.66 -9.30
C SER A 56 -10.71 -5.80 -8.42
N SER A 57 -12.00 -5.76 -8.08
CA SER A 57 -12.63 -6.80 -7.25
C SER A 57 -12.47 -8.21 -7.84
N GLY A 58 -12.47 -8.35 -9.17
CA GLY A 58 -12.23 -9.63 -9.83
C GLY A 58 -10.80 -10.14 -9.65
N LYS A 59 -9.80 -9.26 -9.79
CA LYS A 59 -8.39 -9.62 -9.56
C LYS A 59 -8.09 -9.88 -8.09
N LEU A 60 -8.66 -9.10 -7.17
CA LEU A 60 -8.54 -9.34 -5.73
C LEU A 60 -9.12 -10.71 -5.32
N LYS A 61 -10.27 -11.10 -5.87
CA LYS A 61 -10.83 -12.45 -5.65
C LYS A 61 -9.90 -13.55 -6.16
N GLN A 62 -9.24 -13.34 -7.31
CA GLN A 62 -8.24 -14.30 -7.83
C GLN A 62 -7.02 -14.41 -6.92
N MET A 63 -6.59 -13.31 -6.29
CA MET A 63 -5.46 -13.29 -5.35
C MET A 63 -5.78 -13.94 -4.00
N ALA A 64 -7.06 -14.01 -3.60
CA ALA A 64 -7.48 -14.47 -2.29
C ALA A 64 -6.93 -15.86 -1.92
N ALA A 65 -6.94 -16.82 -2.86
CA ALA A 65 -6.42 -18.17 -2.62
C ALA A 65 -4.92 -18.19 -2.30
N GLN A 66 -4.12 -17.32 -2.94
CA GLN A 66 -2.69 -17.23 -2.64
C GLN A 66 -2.44 -16.59 -1.27
N ILE A 67 -3.24 -15.58 -0.91
CA ILE A 67 -3.17 -14.93 0.40
C ILE A 67 -3.52 -15.95 1.50
N GLU A 68 -4.58 -16.73 1.30
CA GLU A 68 -5.01 -17.80 2.20
C GLU A 68 -3.90 -18.85 2.38
N HIS A 69 -3.30 -19.32 1.28
CA HIS A 69 -2.19 -20.26 1.35
C HIS A 69 -0.99 -19.72 2.16
N CYS A 70 -0.63 -18.45 1.98
CA CYS A 70 0.42 -17.81 2.79
C CYS A 70 0.03 -17.72 4.27
N ALA A 71 -1.24 -17.41 4.56
CA ALA A 71 -1.75 -17.33 5.93
C ALA A 71 -1.77 -18.71 6.62
N GLU A 72 -2.18 -19.76 5.92
CA GLU A 72 -2.13 -21.14 6.43
C GLU A 72 -0.70 -21.56 6.79
N ARG A 73 0.27 -21.24 5.92
CA ARG A 73 1.70 -21.50 6.20
C ARG A 73 2.19 -20.74 7.42
N LEU A 74 1.78 -19.48 7.59
CA LEU A 74 2.09 -18.71 8.78
C LEU A 74 1.51 -19.38 10.02
N VAL A 75 0.22 -19.75 10.02
CA VAL A 75 -0.45 -20.42 11.15
C VAL A 75 0.23 -21.75 11.51
N ALA A 76 0.60 -22.56 10.52
CA ALA A 76 1.33 -23.80 10.75
C ALA A 76 2.69 -23.55 11.43
N SER A 77 3.45 -22.56 10.94
CA SER A 77 4.73 -22.15 11.56
C SER A 77 4.55 -21.69 13.01
N LEU A 78 3.51 -20.90 13.28
CA LEU A 78 3.20 -20.44 14.64
C LEU A 78 2.87 -21.62 15.57
N ALA A 79 2.06 -22.58 15.10
CA ALA A 79 1.71 -23.77 15.87
C ALA A 79 2.93 -24.67 16.17
N GLU A 80 3.89 -24.77 15.24
CA GLU A 80 5.15 -25.47 15.48
C GLU A 80 6.03 -24.76 16.51
N ASN A 81 6.16 -23.45 16.43
CA ASN A 81 6.94 -22.66 17.39
C ASN A 81 6.32 -22.70 18.79
N GLN A 82 5.00 -22.65 18.89
CA GLN A 82 4.28 -22.84 20.16
C GLN A 82 4.66 -24.17 20.83
N LYS A 83 4.69 -25.28 20.06
CA LYS A 83 5.06 -26.60 20.58
C LYS A 83 6.52 -26.66 21.06
N LYS A 84 7.41 -25.91 20.42
CA LYS A 84 8.83 -25.82 20.78
C LYS A 84 9.08 -24.89 21.98
N GLY A 85 8.08 -24.12 22.41
CA GLY A 85 8.23 -23.11 23.46
C GLY A 85 9.17 -21.98 23.07
N THR A 86 9.36 -21.74 21.77
CA THR A 86 10.27 -20.70 21.26
C THR A 86 9.56 -19.35 21.22
N GLU A 87 10.21 -18.32 21.78
CA GLU A 87 9.83 -16.93 21.54
C GLU A 87 10.22 -16.54 20.12
N PHE A 88 9.37 -15.76 19.45
CA PHE A 88 9.65 -15.23 18.12
C PHE A 88 9.03 -13.83 17.98
N ASP A 89 9.71 -12.97 17.23
CA ASP A 89 9.23 -11.63 16.91
C ASP A 89 8.31 -11.69 15.70
N MET A 90 7.06 -11.25 15.87
CA MET A 90 6.05 -11.18 14.80
C MET A 90 6.35 -10.11 13.74
N LYS A 91 7.25 -9.16 14.02
CA LYS A 91 7.60 -8.07 13.11
C LYS A 91 8.85 -8.33 12.28
N GLN A 92 9.68 -9.29 12.67
CA GLN A 92 10.90 -9.65 11.92
C GLN A 92 10.62 -10.66 10.81
#